data_AF-A0A257JHN0-F1
#
_entry.id   AF-A0A257JHN0-F1
#
_cell.length_a   1.000
_cell.length_b   1.000
_cell.length_c   1.000
_cell.angle_alpha   90.00
_cell.angle_beta   90.00
_cell.angle_gamma   90.00
#
_symmetry.space_group_name_H-M   'P 1'
#
loop_
_entity.id
_entity.type
_entity.pdbx_description
1 polymer ?
#
loop_
_entity_poly.entity_id
_entity_poly.type
_entity_poly.pdbx_seq_one_letter_code
_entity_poly.pdbx_strand_id
1 'polypeptide(L)' 'MFVGYPAMRAPWSLVNSTYGVARLVKFGDRPAFVPAGLVEELQTACDVHNVISVGASLAVGSVVEIASGAFTGL' A
#
# COMPACT_ATOMS: atom_id res chain seq x y z
N MET A 1 -2.71 4.64 -2.88
CA MET A 1 -4.01 4.84 -3.55
C MET A 1 -3.92 4.29 -4.96
N PHE A 2 -4.94 3.56 -5.41
CA PHE A 2 -5.10 3.09 -6.79
C PHE A 2 -6.23 3.86 -7.48
N VAL A 3 -6.14 4.04 -8.81
CA VAL A 3 -7.17 4.75 -9.59
C VAL A 3 -7.52 3.92 -10.83
N GLY A 4 -8.81 3.84 -11.15
CA GLY A 4 -9.30 3.14 -12.34
C GLY A 4 -9.84 4.13 -13.38
N TYR A 5 -9.40 3.99 -14.62
CA TYR A 5 -9.98 4.70 -15.77
C TYR A 5 -9.96 3.80 -17.01
N PRO A 6 -10.97 3.87 -17.88
CA PRO A 6 -10.89 3.26 -19.20
C PRO A 6 -9.74 3.91 -20.00
N ALA A 7 -8.76 3.09 -20.39
CA ALA A 7 -7.42 3.52 -20.82
C ALA A 7 -7.38 4.57 -21.95
N MET A 8 -8.39 4.61 -22.81
CA MET A 8 -8.44 5.55 -23.95
C MET A 8 -8.81 7.00 -23.58
N ARG A 9 -9.33 7.26 -22.38
CA ARG A 9 -9.87 8.58 -21.99
C ARG A 9 -9.40 9.08 -20.63
N ALA A 10 -8.36 8.47 -20.09
CA ALA A 10 -7.96 8.76 -18.72
C ALA A 10 -7.33 10.16 -18.61
N PRO A 11 -7.87 11.06 -17.77
CA PRO A 11 -7.40 12.43 -17.64
C PRO A 11 -6.23 12.49 -16.65
N TRP A 12 -5.06 11.96 -17.03
CA TRP A 12 -3.90 11.85 -16.13
C TRP A 12 -3.44 13.18 -15.53
N SER A 13 -3.61 14.28 -16.27
CA SER A 13 -3.34 15.64 -15.77
C SER A 13 -4.27 16.03 -14.62
N LEU A 14 -5.56 15.71 -14.71
CA LEU A 14 -6.53 16.01 -13.65
C LEU A 14 -6.25 15.24 -12.37
N VAL A 15 -5.86 13.97 -12.50
CA VAL A 15 -5.46 13.17 -11.33
C VAL A 15 -4.23 13.79 -10.65
N ASN A 16 -3.23 14.20 -11.42
CA ASN A 16 -2.03 14.87 -10.88
C ASN A 16 -2.31 16.26 -10.29
N SER A 17 -3.33 16.98 -10.76
CA SER A 17 -3.70 18.29 -10.24
C SER A 17 -4.70 18.23 -9.08
N THR A 18 -5.03 17.03 -8.60
CA THR A 18 -5.93 16.85 -7.46
C THR A 18 -5.22 17.25 -6.16
N TYR A 19 -5.86 18.07 -5.34
CA TYR A 19 -5.29 18.51 -4.06
C TYR A 19 -4.94 17.30 -3.16
N GLY A 20 -3.72 17.29 -2.62
CA GLY A 20 -3.21 16.18 -1.81
C GLY A 20 -2.62 15.01 -2.60
N VAL A 21 -2.71 15.00 -3.93
CA VAL A 21 -2.02 14.03 -4.79
C VAL A 21 -0.64 14.56 -5.17
N ALA A 22 0.41 13.83 -4.81
CA ALA A 22 1.77 14.19 -5.22
C ALA A 22 1.99 14.01 -6.73
N ARG A 23 1.73 12.78 -7.23
CA ARG A 23 1.73 12.41 -8.65
C ARG A 23 1.38 10.94 -8.85
N LEU A 24 0.94 10.58 -10.04
CA LEU A 24 0.92 9.20 -10.52
C LEU A 24 2.34 8.62 -10.65
N VAL A 25 2.50 7.36 -10.30
CA VAL A 25 3.73 6.57 -10.53
C VAL A 25 3.86 6.27 -12.02
N LYS A 26 5.06 6.47 -12.58
CA LYS A 26 5.33 6.32 -14.02
C LYS A 26 6.70 5.67 -14.25
N PHE A 27 6.81 4.91 -15.32
CA PHE A 27 8.09 4.49 -15.90
C PHE A 27 8.15 5.08 -17.32
N GLY A 28 8.93 6.15 -17.50
CA GLY A 28 8.87 7.00 -18.69
C GLY A 28 7.68 7.97 -18.67
N ASP A 29 7.05 8.19 -19.83
CA ASP A 29 6.07 9.28 -20.00
C ASP A 29 4.64 8.92 -19.58
N ARG A 30 4.34 7.62 -19.42
CA ARG A 30 2.98 7.13 -19.13
C ARG A 30 2.87 6.60 -17.69
N PRO A 31 1.70 6.74 -17.05
CA PRO A 31 1.42 6.07 -15.79
C PRO A 31 1.69 4.58 -15.87
N ALA A 32 2.26 4.04 -14.79
CA ALA A 32 2.46 2.60 -14.65
C ALA A 32 1.08 1.94 -14.48
N PHE A 33 0.79 0.95 -15.32
CA PHE A 33 -0.41 0.14 -15.15
C PHE A 33 -0.22 -0.84 -14.00
N VAL A 34 -1.28 -1.01 -13.21
CA VAL A 34 -1.33 -2.00 -12.15
C VAL A 34 -1.53 -3.37 -12.80
N PRO A 35 -0.70 -4.38 -12.48
CA PRO A 35 -0.92 -5.75 -12.93
C PRO A 35 -2.33 -6.23 -12.53
N ALA A 36 -2.98 -6.98 -13.43
CA ALA A 36 -4.28 -7.56 -13.13
C ALA A 36 -4.19 -8.47 -11.90
N GLY A 37 -5.16 -8.38 -10.99
CA GLY A 37 -5.18 -9.16 -9.75
C GLY A 37 -4.43 -8.55 -8.58
N LEU A 38 -3.52 -7.59 -8.79
CA LEU A 38 -2.71 -7.06 -7.69
C LEU A 38 -3.55 -6.33 -6.62
N VAL A 39 -4.58 -5.59 -7.04
CA VAL A 39 -5.43 -4.88 -6.07
C VAL A 39 -6.23 -5.88 -5.24
N GLU A 40 -6.74 -6.93 -5.88
CA GLU A 40 -7.48 -8.02 -5.25
C GLU A 40 -6.59 -8.83 -4.29
N GLU A 41 -5.34 -9.13 -4.69
CA GLU A 41 -4.34 -9.79 -3.84
C GLU A 41 -4.03 -8.95 -2.60
N LEU A 42 -3.82 -7.64 -2.76
CA LEU A 42 -3.59 -6.73 -1.64
C LEU A 42 -4.80 -6.66 -0.70
N GLN A 43 -6.03 -6.64 -1.24
CA GLN A 43 -7.25 -6.70 -0.44
C GLN A 43 -7.38 -8.02 0.32
N THR A 44 -7.02 -9.14 -0.30
CA THR A 44 -7.05 -10.47 0.33
C THR A 44 -6.02 -10.59 1.45
N ALA A 45 -4.89 -9.90 1.34
CA ALA A 45 -3.85 -9.87 2.37
C ALA A 45 -4.21 -8.98 3.58
N CYS A 46 -5.28 -8.18 3.50
CA CYS A 46 -5.71 -7.36 4.62
C CYS A 46 -6.41 -8.19 5.71
N ASP A 47 -6.21 -7.78 6.96
CA ASP A 47 -6.98 -8.27 8.10
C ASP A 47 -8.37 -7.59 8.22
N VAL A 48 -9.08 -7.90 9.31
CA VAL A 48 -10.41 -7.31 9.61
C VAL A 48 -10.39 -5.79 9.80
N HIS A 49 -9.22 -5.19 10.01
CA HIS A 49 -9.02 -3.76 10.13
C HIS A 49 -8.63 -3.11 8.80
N ASN A 50 -8.64 -3.87 7.69
CA ASN A 50 -8.19 -3.44 6.38
C ASN A 50 -6.70 -3.07 6.34
N VAL A 51 -5.88 -3.71 7.18
CA VAL A 51 -4.43 -3.50 7.24
C VAL A 51 -3.72 -4.75 6.75
N ILE A 52 -2.73 -4.57 5.88
CA ILE A 52 -1.82 -5.65 5.51
C ILE A 52 -0.80 -5.82 6.63
N SER A 53 -0.83 -6.98 7.29
CA SER A 53 0.18 -7.33 8.28
C SER A 53 1.42 -7.88 7.57
N VAL A 54 2.45 -7.03 7.42
CA VAL A 54 3.74 -7.40 6.82
C VAL A 54 4.75 -7.87 7.88
N GLY A 55 4.31 -8.02 9.13
CA GLY A 55 5.16 -8.42 10.26
C GLY A 55 5.13 -9.93 10.50
N ALA A 56 6.17 -10.43 11.19
CA ALA A 56 6.16 -11.80 11.70
C ALA A 56 4.99 -12.00 12.66
N SER A 57 4.18 -13.04 12.45
CA SER A 57 3.21 -13.47 13.45
C SER A 57 3.96 -13.92 14.70
N LEU A 58 3.74 -13.23 15.82
CA LEU A 58 4.27 -13.64 17.11
C LEU A 58 3.64 -14.99 17.50
N ALA A 59 4.48 -15.98 17.71
CA ALA A 59 4.07 -17.28 18.25
C ALA A 59 4.52 -17.41 19.71
N VAL A 60 3.85 -18.27 20.47
CA VAL A 60 4.27 -18.61 21.83
C VAL A 60 5.71 -19.14 21.79
N GLY A 61 6.57 -18.56 22.62
CA GLY A 61 8.01 -18.89 22.65
C GLY A 61 8.87 -18.09 21.67
N SER A 62 8.31 -17.15 20.91
CA SER A 62 9.11 -16.24 20.08
C SER A 62 9.98 -15.34 20.95
N VAL A 63 11.24 -15.18 20.56
CA VAL A 63 12.12 -14.16 21.14
C VAL A 63 11.67 -12.80 20.60
N VAL A 64 11.41 -11.87 21.50
CA VAL A 64 10.91 -10.52 21.19
C VAL A 64 11.74 -9.48 21.91
N GLU A 65 11.76 -8.26 21.37
CA GLU A 65 12.35 -7.08 22.00
C GLU A 65 11.25 -6.09 22.37
N ILE A 66 11.36 -5.45 23.53
CA ILE A 66 10.41 -4.43 23.98
C ILE A 66 10.73 -3.12 23.26
N ALA A 67 9.96 -2.78 22.23
CA ALA A 67 10.16 -1.58 21.42
C ALA A 67 9.75 -0.27 22.10
N SER A 68 8.94 -0.31 23.16
CA SER A 68 8.47 0.90 23.86
C SER A 68 8.00 0.64 25.30
N GLY A 69 8.03 1.68 26.15
CA GLY A 69 7.60 1.62 27.56
C GLY A 69 8.75 1.51 28.56
N ALA A 70 8.42 1.28 29.84
CA ALA A 70 9.36 1.33 30.96
C ALA A 70 10.50 0.28 30.90
N PHE A 71 10.32 -0.76 30.09
CA PHE A 71 11.26 -1.88 29.94
C PHE A 71 11.96 -1.88 28.56
N THR A 72 11.91 -0.76 27.83
CA THR A 72 12.62 -0.62 26.55
C THR A 72 14.12 -0.76 26.76
N GLY A 73 14.78 -1.61 25.96
CA GLY A 73 16.24 -1.79 25.99
C GLY A 73 16.78 -2.80 27.01
N LEU A 74 15.92 -3.67 27.55
CA LEU A 74 16.31 -4.82 28.37
C LEU A 74 16.60 -6.08 27.56
#